data_AF-A0A3L7MPX4-F1
#
_entry.id   AF-A0A3L7MPX4-F1
#
_cell.length_a   1.000
_cell.length_b   1.000
_cell.length_c   1.000
_cell.angle_alpha   90.00
_cell.angle_beta   90.00
_cell.angle_gamma   90.00
#
_symmetry.space_group_name_H-M   'P 1'
#
loop_
_entity.id
_entity.type
_entity.pdbx_description
1 polymer ?
#
loop_
_entity_poly.entity_id
_entity_poly.type
_entity_poly.pdbx_seq_one_letter_code
_entity_poly.pdbx_strand_id
1 'polypeptide(L)'
;MFKSIAQYLIGSSRIVNLLLATFIAAGSLGCQKQDIGWGFYQQMAEQPKIKMHSPFQFFTDGRGNRPYEEGTVARGMLQENEHLYSGLQEGGTAAAWKDLNPSKEPMTIVQAKSPYYETFPMEVTEELILRGKERFNIYCSVCHGVTGAGNGMIVQRGYLPPPSFFVDHSRGLKYLTGATVPLPEAPAGY
;
A
#
# COMPACT_ATOMS: atom_id res chain seq x y z
N MET A 1 1.27 -32.15 76.01
CA MET A 1 2.10 -31.10 75.39
C MET A 1 2.81 -31.51 74.09
N PHE A 2 2.41 -32.61 73.40
CA PHE A 2 3.14 -33.12 72.21
C PHE A 2 2.33 -33.21 70.90
N LYS A 3 1.05 -32.79 70.88
CA LYS A 3 0.21 -32.88 69.66
C LYS A 3 0.34 -31.69 68.69
N SER A 4 1.06 -30.62 69.04
CA SER A 4 1.07 -29.37 68.25
C SER A 4 2.21 -29.24 67.23
N ILE A 5 3.25 -30.08 67.28
CA ILE A 5 4.43 -29.92 66.41
C ILE A 5 4.25 -30.65 65.06
N ALA A 6 3.54 -31.78 65.03
CA ALA A 6 3.33 -32.57 63.81
C ALA A 6 2.46 -31.87 62.75
N GLN A 7 1.52 -31.01 63.16
CA GLN A 7 0.69 -30.23 62.24
C GLN A 7 1.46 -29.08 61.55
N TYR A 8 2.54 -28.59 62.18
CA TYR A 8 3.34 -27.48 61.63
C TYR A 8 4.30 -27.94 60.51
N LEU A 9 4.81 -29.18 60.59
CA LEU A 9 5.70 -29.76 59.58
C LEU A 9 4.97 -30.20 58.29
N ILE A 10 3.67 -30.49 58.35
CA ILE A 10 2.85 -30.85 57.19
C ILE A 10 2.39 -29.58 56.43
N GLY A 11 2.15 -28.48 57.16
CA GLY A 11 1.73 -27.19 56.59
C GLY A 11 2.83 -26.45 55.83
N SER A 12 4.09 -26.56 56.27
CA SER A 12 5.24 -25.91 55.61
C SER A 12 5.57 -26.53 54.25
N SER A 13 5.37 -27.84 54.08
CA SER A 13 5.56 -28.54 52.80
C SER A 13 4.60 -28.05 51.71
N ARG A 14 3.35 -27.75 52.06
CA ARG A 14 2.38 -27.20 51.09
C ARG A 14 2.73 -25.79 50.65
N ILE A 15 3.20 -24.94 51.57
CA ILE A 15 3.62 -23.56 51.27
C ILE A 15 4.91 -23.58 50.44
N VAL A 16 5.89 -24.42 50.79
CA VAL A 16 7.13 -24.59 50.03
C VAL A 16 6.85 -25.14 48.63
N ASN A 17 5.97 -26.12 48.49
CA ASN A 17 5.59 -26.67 47.18
C ASN A 17 4.78 -25.68 46.32
N LEU A 18 3.92 -24.86 46.93
CA LEU A 18 3.22 -23.78 46.21
C LEU A 18 4.17 -22.68 45.74
N LEU A 19 5.14 -22.29 46.58
CA LEU A 19 6.17 -21.31 46.20
C LEU A 19 7.12 -21.87 45.14
N LEU A 20 7.49 -23.15 45.21
CA LEU A 20 8.30 -23.79 44.18
C LEU A 20 7.54 -23.92 42.84
N ALA A 21 6.25 -24.25 42.89
CA ALA A 21 5.41 -24.34 41.69
C ALA A 21 5.18 -22.97 41.02
N THR A 22 5.06 -21.88 41.79
CA THR A 22 4.95 -20.53 41.22
C THR A 22 6.27 -20.02 40.63
N PHE A 23 7.42 -20.38 41.22
CA PHE A 23 8.73 -20.09 40.62
C PHE A 23 8.95 -20.83 39.29
N ILE A 24 8.52 -22.10 39.19
CA ILE A 24 8.59 -22.89 37.94
C ILE A 24 7.64 -22.31 36.87
N ALA A 25 6.43 -21.90 37.24
CA ALA A 25 5.48 -21.28 36.32
C ALA A 25 5.88 -19.85 35.88
N ALA A 26 6.61 -19.11 36.71
CA ALA A 26 7.17 -17.81 36.33
C ALA A 26 8.39 -17.94 35.40
N GLY A 27 9.15 -19.04 35.48
CA GLY A 27 10.24 -19.35 34.56
C GLY A 27 9.79 -19.78 33.16
N SER A 28 8.53 -20.20 33.00
CA SER A 28 7.93 -20.57 31.71
C SER A 28 7.08 -19.46 31.07
N LEU A 29 6.99 -18.29 31.69
CA LEU A 29 6.65 -17.05 30.99
C LEU A 29 7.86 -16.70 30.11
N GLY A 30 7.87 -17.38 28.97
CA GLY A 30 8.84 -17.23 27.91
C GLY A 30 9.14 -15.76 27.72
N CYS A 31 10.35 -15.40 28.10
CA CYS A 31 11.03 -14.27 27.50
C CYS A 31 11.06 -14.61 26.00
N GLN A 32 10.08 -14.13 25.24
CA GLN A 32 10.11 -14.10 23.79
C GLN A 32 11.16 -13.04 23.41
N LYS A 33 12.40 -13.26 23.86
CA LYS A 33 13.56 -12.54 23.38
C LYS A 33 13.64 -12.91 21.91
N GLN A 34 13.39 -11.91 21.08
CA GLN A 34 13.84 -11.93 19.70
C GLN A 34 15.29 -12.38 19.72
N ASP A 35 15.52 -13.57 19.16
CA ASP A 35 16.84 -14.14 18.98
C ASP A 35 17.60 -13.27 17.98
N ILE A 36 18.11 -12.11 18.42
CA ILE A 36 19.34 -11.58 17.90
C ILE A 36 20.39 -12.57 18.42
N GLY A 37 20.59 -13.63 17.63
CA GLY A 37 21.38 -14.77 18.01
C GLY A 37 22.72 -14.34 18.59
N TRP A 38 23.14 -15.03 19.66
CA TRP A 38 24.47 -14.93 20.25
C TRP A 38 25.55 -15.48 19.29
N GLY A 39 25.66 -14.87 18.12
CA GLY A 39 26.79 -15.04 17.22
C GLY A 39 27.92 -14.10 17.64
N PHE A 40 29.14 -14.42 17.23
CA PHE A 40 30.26 -13.48 17.21
C PHE A 40 29.86 -12.24 16.39
N TYR A 41 29.33 -11.22 17.06
CA TYR A 41 28.90 -9.99 16.40
C TYR A 41 30.14 -9.24 15.94
N GLN A 42 30.39 -9.22 14.63
CA GLN A 42 31.48 -8.41 14.08
C GLN A 42 31.18 -6.93 14.36
N GLN A 43 32.16 -6.22 14.91
CA GLN A 43 32.03 -4.78 15.22
C GLN A 43 31.74 -3.93 13.98
N MET A 44 31.94 -4.46 12.78
CA MET A 44 31.63 -3.81 11.50
C MET A 44 30.25 -4.18 10.91
N ALA A 45 29.45 -5.03 11.58
CA ALA A 45 28.09 -5.37 11.14
C ALA A 45 27.18 -4.14 11.19
N GLU A 46 27.31 -3.35 12.25
CA GLU A 46 26.75 -2.00 12.33
C GLU A 46 27.81 -1.00 11.90
N GLN A 47 27.53 -0.32 10.81
CA GLN A 47 28.42 0.68 10.27
C GLN A 47 27.86 2.06 10.64
N PRO A 48 28.70 3.03 11.02
CA PRO A 48 28.29 4.40 11.33
C PRO A 48 28.00 5.19 10.05
N LYS A 49 27.10 4.67 9.21
CA LYS A 49 26.63 5.31 7.97
C LYS A 49 25.14 5.08 7.80
N ILE A 50 24.46 6.05 7.20
CA ILE A 50 23.05 5.92 6.86
C ILE A 50 22.92 4.91 5.71
N LYS A 51 22.16 3.84 5.94
CA LYS A 51 21.80 2.84 4.92
C LYS A 51 20.40 3.14 4.38
N MET A 52 20.08 2.59 3.20
CA MET A 52 18.74 2.70 2.61
C MET A 52 17.69 2.15 3.58
N HIS A 53 16.64 2.94 3.84
CA HIS A 53 15.58 2.62 4.80
C HIS A 53 16.05 2.39 6.24
N SER A 54 17.24 2.88 6.62
CA SER A 54 17.67 2.87 8.02
C SER A 54 17.06 4.02 8.81
N PRO A 55 16.76 3.80 10.11
CA PRO A 55 16.34 4.87 11.00
C PRO A 55 17.50 5.84 11.25
N PHE A 56 17.20 7.12 11.46
CA PHE A 56 18.18 8.14 11.79
C PHE A 56 17.61 9.18 12.75
N GLN A 57 18.30 9.42 13.88
CA GLN A 57 17.77 10.21 14.99
C GLN A 57 17.95 11.73 14.85
N PHE A 58 18.71 12.19 13.86
CA PHE A 58 18.95 13.63 13.66
C PHE A 58 17.69 14.38 13.20
N PHE A 59 16.82 13.75 12.38
CA PHE A 59 15.59 14.35 11.86
C PHE A 59 14.37 13.96 12.71
N THR A 60 13.38 14.84 12.77
CA THR A 60 12.16 14.67 13.57
C THR A 60 11.28 13.51 13.10
N ASP A 61 11.41 13.08 11.85
CA ASP A 61 10.66 11.96 11.25
C ASP A 61 11.34 10.60 11.44
N GLY A 62 12.55 10.56 12.03
CA GLY A 62 13.31 9.34 12.27
C GLY A 62 13.84 8.66 11.01
N ARG A 63 13.75 9.30 9.84
CA ARG A 63 14.10 8.68 8.54
C ARG A 63 15.52 9.05 8.13
N GLY A 64 16.31 8.05 7.74
CA GLY A 64 17.57 8.27 7.05
C GLY A 64 17.39 8.71 5.59
N ASN A 65 16.33 8.24 4.92
CA ASN A 65 16.00 8.63 3.55
C ASN A 65 15.29 9.99 3.55
N ARG A 66 15.83 10.97 2.82
CA ARG A 66 15.24 12.30 2.69
C ARG A 66 14.41 12.42 1.42
N PRO A 67 13.26 13.13 1.46
CA PRO A 67 12.53 13.46 0.24
C PRO A 67 13.39 14.37 -0.65
N TYR A 68 13.14 14.33 -1.95
CA TYR A 68 13.72 15.28 -2.89
C TYR A 68 13.02 16.64 -2.75
N GLU A 69 13.76 17.72 -2.98
CA GLU A 69 13.19 19.06 -3.07
C GLU A 69 12.30 19.18 -4.31
N GLU A 70 11.17 19.86 -4.17
CA GLU A 70 10.20 20.03 -5.26
C GLU A 70 10.84 20.73 -6.47
N GLY A 71 10.47 20.29 -7.68
CA GLY A 71 11.03 20.81 -8.93
C GLY A 71 12.44 20.30 -9.27
N THR A 72 13.06 19.48 -8.42
CA THR A 72 14.38 18.90 -8.72
C THR A 72 14.26 17.80 -9.79
N VAL A 73 15.04 17.91 -10.86
CA VAL A 73 15.16 16.89 -11.90
C VAL A 73 16.53 16.21 -11.80
N ALA A 74 16.54 14.90 -11.54
CA ALA A 74 17.77 14.13 -11.48
C ALA A 74 18.38 13.92 -12.89
N ARG A 75 19.71 13.84 -12.97
CA ARG A 75 20.41 13.56 -14.23
C ARG A 75 19.95 12.21 -14.81
N GLY A 76 19.52 12.22 -16.06
CA GLY A 76 19.00 11.02 -16.76
C GLY A 76 17.52 10.72 -16.49
N MET A 77 16.84 11.53 -15.66
CA MET A 77 15.40 11.43 -15.38
C MET A 77 14.61 12.57 -16.01
N LEU A 78 15.18 13.27 -16.99
CA LEU A 78 14.46 14.27 -17.76
C LEU A 78 13.41 13.57 -18.62
N GLN A 79 12.13 13.92 -18.43
CA GLN A 79 11.00 13.33 -19.13
C GLN A 79 10.65 14.17 -20.36
N GLU A 80 11.43 14.03 -21.44
CA GLU A 80 11.24 14.84 -22.66
C GLU A 80 10.02 14.41 -23.48
N ASN A 81 9.71 13.11 -23.50
CA ASN A 81 8.63 12.55 -24.30
C ASN A 81 7.31 12.50 -23.50
N GLU A 82 6.43 13.47 -23.75
CA GLU A 82 5.14 13.57 -23.06
C GLU A 82 4.25 12.33 -23.28
N HIS A 83 4.26 11.74 -24.48
CA HIS A 83 3.50 10.53 -24.81
C HIS A 83 3.94 9.34 -23.95
N LEU A 84 5.25 9.16 -23.75
CA LEU A 84 5.82 8.05 -22.98
C LEU A 84 5.63 8.19 -21.46
N TYR A 85 5.84 9.39 -20.91
CA TYR A 85 5.87 9.58 -19.46
C TYR A 85 4.52 10.03 -18.87
N SER A 86 3.72 10.77 -19.63
CA SER A 86 2.44 11.33 -19.14
C SER A 86 1.21 10.85 -19.90
N GLY A 87 1.38 10.40 -21.15
CA GLY A 87 0.28 10.05 -22.06
C GLY A 87 -0.50 11.25 -22.60
N LEU A 88 -0.11 12.49 -22.24
CA LEU A 88 -0.70 13.73 -22.73
C LEU A 88 -0.17 14.07 -24.14
N GLN A 89 -1.05 14.60 -24.99
CA GLN A 89 -0.67 15.25 -26.25
C GLN A 89 0.05 16.57 -25.97
N GLU A 90 0.92 17.01 -26.89
CA GLU A 90 1.66 18.26 -26.77
C GLU A 90 0.77 19.44 -26.37
N GLY A 91 1.08 20.07 -25.24
CA GLY A 91 0.33 21.21 -24.69
C GLY A 91 -0.98 20.84 -23.96
N GLY A 92 -1.30 19.54 -23.86
CA GLY A 92 -2.39 19.02 -23.05
C GLY A 92 -2.06 19.12 -21.57
N THR A 93 -2.91 19.77 -20.78
CA THR A 93 -2.73 19.82 -19.32
C THR A 93 -3.61 18.77 -18.65
N ALA A 94 -3.10 18.14 -17.58
CA ALA A 94 -3.89 17.26 -16.73
C ALA A 94 -5.04 17.99 -16.00
N ALA A 95 -5.15 19.32 -16.11
CA ALA A 95 -6.30 20.07 -15.60
C ALA A 95 -7.50 20.05 -16.56
N ALA A 96 -7.30 19.67 -17.83
CA ALA A 96 -8.35 19.67 -18.85
C ALA A 96 -9.53 18.74 -18.51
N TRP A 97 -9.37 17.75 -17.63
CA TRP A 97 -10.52 16.93 -17.18
C TRP A 97 -11.53 17.72 -16.33
N LYS A 98 -11.12 18.81 -15.67
CA LYS A 98 -12.04 19.66 -14.90
C LYS A 98 -12.99 20.44 -15.82
N ASP A 99 -12.55 20.73 -17.03
CA ASP A 99 -13.32 21.38 -18.08
C ASP A 99 -14.15 20.38 -18.91
N LEU A 100 -13.91 19.07 -18.74
CA LEU A 100 -14.76 18.00 -19.23
C LEU A 100 -15.97 17.71 -18.31
N ASN A 101 -16.19 18.52 -17.27
CA ASN A 101 -17.30 18.32 -16.34
C ASN A 101 -18.61 18.88 -16.95
N PRO A 102 -19.55 18.01 -17.38
CA PRO A 102 -20.74 18.41 -18.15
C PRO A 102 -21.79 19.17 -17.33
N SER A 103 -21.52 19.46 -16.05
CA SER A 103 -22.49 20.04 -15.12
C SER A 103 -22.55 21.57 -15.13
N LYS A 104 -21.63 22.26 -15.81
CA LYS A 104 -21.54 23.73 -15.72
C LYS A 104 -22.25 24.50 -16.82
N GLU A 105 -22.46 23.94 -18.01
CA GLU A 105 -23.18 24.59 -19.12
C GLU A 105 -23.81 23.54 -20.04
N PRO A 106 -25.00 23.78 -20.63
CA PRO A 106 -25.61 22.85 -21.59
C PRO A 106 -24.70 22.72 -22.82
N MET A 107 -24.00 21.59 -22.89
CA MET A 107 -23.03 21.28 -23.93
C MET A 107 -23.68 21.39 -25.32
N THR A 108 -23.40 22.46 -26.06
CA THR A 108 -23.30 22.35 -27.52
C THR A 108 -22.33 21.21 -27.82
N ILE A 109 -22.64 20.38 -28.81
CA ILE A 109 -21.91 19.16 -29.23
C ILE A 109 -20.52 19.51 -29.81
N VAL A 110 -19.72 20.27 -29.05
CA VAL A 110 -18.32 20.52 -29.34
C VAL A 110 -17.60 19.32 -28.78
N GLN A 111 -17.17 18.46 -29.69
CA GLN A 111 -16.28 17.33 -29.45
C GLN A 111 -15.12 17.80 -28.57
N ALA A 112 -15.21 17.58 -27.27
CA ALA A 112 -14.12 17.83 -26.37
C ALA A 112 -13.05 16.79 -26.68
N LYS A 113 -12.06 17.18 -27.48
CA LYS A 113 -10.94 16.34 -27.88
C LYS A 113 -10.20 15.94 -26.60
N SER A 114 -10.10 14.64 -26.33
CA SER A 114 -9.31 14.13 -25.22
C SER A 114 -7.87 14.66 -25.32
N PRO A 115 -7.29 15.19 -24.24
CA PRO A 115 -5.90 15.66 -24.23
C PRO A 115 -4.89 14.50 -24.21
N TYR A 116 -5.33 13.25 -24.29
CA TYR A 116 -4.49 12.06 -24.20
C TYR A 116 -4.27 11.39 -25.55
N TYR A 117 -3.15 10.69 -25.70
CA TYR A 117 -2.91 9.84 -26.86
C TYR A 117 -3.78 8.57 -26.81
N GLU A 118 -4.19 8.09 -27.98
CA GLU A 118 -5.05 6.90 -28.15
C GLU A 118 -4.26 5.62 -28.40
N THR A 119 -2.96 5.74 -28.66
CA THR A 119 -2.06 4.64 -28.98
C THR A 119 -0.93 4.56 -27.96
N PHE A 120 -0.32 3.39 -27.83
CA PHE A 120 0.89 3.25 -27.04
C PHE A 120 2.10 3.86 -27.77
N PRO A 121 3.03 4.51 -27.05
CA PRO A 121 4.24 5.11 -27.63
C PRO A 121 5.31 4.08 -28.02
N MET A 122 5.19 2.85 -27.50
CA MET A 122 6.04 1.72 -27.85
C MET A 122 5.25 0.63 -28.57
N GLU A 123 5.96 -0.22 -29.29
CA GLU A 123 5.38 -1.40 -29.91
C GLU A 123 4.85 -2.38 -28.84
N VAL A 124 3.64 -2.89 -29.07
CA VAL A 124 2.99 -3.84 -28.17
C VAL A 124 3.38 -5.25 -28.58
N THR A 125 4.51 -5.72 -28.06
CA THR A 125 5.00 -7.09 -28.27
C THR A 125 4.36 -8.09 -27.31
N GLU A 126 4.43 -9.38 -27.61
CA GLU A 126 3.94 -10.45 -26.71
C GLU A 126 4.64 -10.40 -25.34
N GLU A 127 5.95 -10.18 -25.32
CA GLU A 127 6.73 -10.03 -24.08
C GLU A 127 6.20 -8.87 -23.23
N LEU A 128 5.90 -7.72 -23.86
CA LEU A 128 5.34 -6.58 -23.16
C LEU A 128 3.96 -6.88 -22.56
N ILE A 129 3.12 -7.61 -23.30
CA ILE A 129 1.80 -8.04 -22.81
C ILE A 129 1.93 -9.01 -21.62
N LEU A 130 2.85 -9.97 -21.69
CA LEU A 130 3.09 -10.91 -20.58
C LEU A 130 3.59 -10.19 -19.33
N ARG A 131 4.52 -9.24 -19.49
CA ARG A 131 4.96 -8.36 -18.40
C ARG A 131 3.81 -7.52 -17.86
N GLY A 132 2.97 -6.98 -18.74
CA GLY A 132 1.78 -6.21 -18.37
C GLY A 132 0.81 -7.02 -17.52
N LYS A 133 0.53 -8.27 -17.91
CA LYS A 133 -0.29 -9.21 -17.14
C LYS A 133 0.29 -9.47 -15.75
N GLU A 134 1.60 -9.70 -15.65
CA GLU A 134 2.28 -9.89 -14.35
C GLU A 134 2.10 -8.66 -13.46
N ARG A 135 2.36 -7.45 -13.99
CA ARG A 135 2.22 -6.20 -13.24
C ARG A 135 0.78 -5.92 -12.84
N PHE A 136 -0.19 -6.18 -13.71
CA PHE A 136 -1.61 -6.07 -13.41
C PHE A 136 -2.00 -6.99 -12.25
N ASN A 137 -1.54 -8.24 -12.27
CA ASN A 137 -1.83 -9.21 -11.22
C ASN A 137 -1.23 -8.81 -9.87
N ILE A 138 -0.06 -8.15 -9.85
CA ILE A 138 0.59 -7.70 -8.60
C ILE A 138 -0.10 -6.48 -8.00
N TYR A 139 -0.37 -5.44 -8.81
CA TYR A 139 -0.79 -4.14 -8.28
C TYR A 139 -2.29 -3.87 -8.43
N CYS A 140 -2.87 -4.22 -9.58
CA CYS A 140 -4.22 -3.79 -9.96
C CYS A 140 -5.29 -4.80 -9.52
N SER A 141 -5.00 -6.10 -9.61
CA SER A 141 -5.98 -7.17 -9.37
C SER A 141 -6.50 -7.22 -7.93
N VAL A 142 -5.73 -6.69 -6.98
CA VAL A 142 -6.07 -6.64 -5.55
C VAL A 142 -7.37 -5.87 -5.32
N CYS A 143 -7.61 -4.81 -6.11
CA CYS A 143 -8.83 -4.01 -6.07
C CYS A 143 -9.75 -4.27 -7.28
N HIS A 144 -9.20 -4.33 -8.50
CA HIS A 144 -10.00 -4.48 -9.72
C HIS A 144 -10.38 -5.93 -10.04
N GLY A 145 -9.86 -6.92 -9.31
CA GLY A 145 -10.02 -8.34 -9.61
C GLY A 145 -9.13 -8.79 -10.77
N VAL A 146 -8.88 -10.10 -10.88
CA VAL A 146 -8.01 -10.68 -11.92
C VAL A 146 -8.59 -10.47 -13.32
N THR A 147 -9.92 -10.42 -13.44
CA THR A 147 -10.60 -10.13 -14.70
C THR A 147 -10.78 -8.64 -14.95
N GLY A 148 -10.54 -7.77 -13.96
CA GLY A 148 -10.81 -6.34 -14.09
C GLY A 148 -12.28 -5.93 -13.89
N ALA A 149 -13.11 -6.82 -13.34
CA ALA A 149 -14.54 -6.58 -13.10
C ALA A 149 -14.85 -5.70 -11.89
N GLY A 150 -13.84 -5.22 -11.15
CA GLY A 150 -14.03 -4.39 -9.96
C GLY A 150 -14.40 -5.18 -8.69
N ASN A 151 -14.09 -6.48 -8.67
CA ASN A 151 -14.48 -7.41 -7.60
C ASN A 151 -13.27 -8.03 -6.87
N GLY A 152 -12.18 -7.28 -6.75
CA GLY A 152 -10.95 -7.73 -6.08
C GLY A 152 -11.12 -8.02 -4.59
N MET A 153 -10.11 -8.63 -3.98
CA MET A 153 -10.16 -9.05 -2.57
C MET A 153 -10.39 -7.89 -1.59
N ILE A 154 -9.98 -6.67 -1.93
CA ILE A 154 -10.23 -5.49 -1.10
C ILE A 154 -11.72 -5.12 -1.09
N VAL A 155 -12.41 -5.21 -2.24
CA VAL A 155 -13.85 -4.93 -2.36
C VAL A 155 -14.66 -5.93 -1.52
N GLN A 156 -14.28 -7.21 -1.53
CA GLN A 156 -14.91 -8.26 -0.71
C GLN A 156 -14.79 -7.99 0.81
N ARG A 157 -13.90 -7.08 1.23
CA ARG A 157 -13.74 -6.65 2.63
C ARG A 157 -14.54 -5.39 2.98
N GLY A 158 -15.43 -4.93 2.09
CA GLY A 158 -16.33 -3.80 2.34
C GLY A 158 -15.83 -2.45 1.84
N TYR A 159 -14.84 -2.43 0.95
CA TYR A 159 -14.42 -1.20 0.25
C TYR A 159 -15.31 -0.92 -0.96
N LEU A 160 -15.44 0.36 -1.33
CA LEU A 160 -16.20 0.79 -2.50
C LEU A 160 -15.64 0.10 -3.77
N PRO A 161 -16.48 -0.57 -4.58
CA PRO A 161 -16.02 -1.24 -5.78
C PRO A 161 -15.49 -0.22 -6.80
N PRO A 162 -14.27 -0.41 -7.34
CA PRO A 162 -13.80 0.43 -8.43
C PRO A 162 -14.58 0.14 -9.71
N PRO A 163 -14.62 1.08 -10.68
CA PRO A 163 -15.31 0.85 -11.94
C PRO A 163 -14.70 -0.34 -12.69
N SER A 164 -15.57 -1.17 -13.26
CA SER A 164 -15.18 -2.29 -14.12
C SER A 164 -14.59 -1.78 -15.44
N PHE A 165 -13.63 -2.50 -16.02
CA PHE A 165 -13.10 -2.18 -17.37
C PHE A 165 -14.03 -2.60 -18.51
N PHE A 166 -15.18 -3.19 -18.18
CA PHE A 166 -16.12 -3.72 -19.17
C PHE A 166 -17.29 -2.79 -19.48
N VAL A 167 -17.48 -1.73 -18.69
CA VAL A 167 -18.55 -0.75 -18.92
C VAL A 167 -18.10 0.33 -19.92
N ASP A 168 -19.05 0.95 -20.60
CA ASP A 168 -18.75 1.89 -21.70
C ASP A 168 -17.89 3.08 -21.25
N HIS A 169 -18.01 3.51 -20.00
CA HIS A 169 -17.22 4.61 -19.43
C HIS A 169 -15.72 4.32 -19.30
N SER A 170 -15.30 3.05 -19.28
CA SER A 170 -13.89 2.65 -19.12
C SER A 170 -13.22 2.19 -20.42
N ARG A 171 -13.99 1.97 -21.50
CA ARG A 171 -13.50 1.52 -22.81
C ARG A 171 -13.34 2.64 -23.83
N GLY A 172 -13.72 3.86 -23.47
CA GLY A 172 -13.55 5.01 -24.34
C GLY A 172 -14.02 6.27 -23.66
N LEU A 173 -13.08 7.07 -23.17
CA LEU A 173 -13.30 8.49 -22.88
C LEU A 173 -13.53 9.31 -24.17
N LYS A 174 -13.72 8.64 -25.32
CA LYS A 174 -14.03 9.25 -26.62
C LYS A 174 -15.47 9.76 -26.71
N TYR A 175 -16.39 9.19 -25.92
CA TYR A 175 -17.79 9.58 -25.95
C TYR A 175 -18.39 9.44 -24.55
N LEU A 176 -18.00 10.30 -23.61
CA LEU A 176 -18.97 10.73 -22.61
C LEU A 176 -19.95 11.66 -23.33
N THR A 177 -20.83 11.06 -24.13
CA THR A 177 -22.19 11.58 -24.34
C THR A 177 -22.71 11.97 -22.96
N GLY A 178 -23.26 13.17 -22.83
CA GLY A 178 -23.67 13.81 -21.58
C GLY A 178 -24.75 13.08 -20.75
N ALA A 179 -24.53 11.81 -20.45
CA ALA A 179 -25.24 11.07 -19.43
C ALA A 179 -24.52 11.31 -18.11
N THR A 180 -25.12 12.15 -17.27
CA THR A 180 -24.88 12.14 -15.82
C THR A 180 -25.19 10.74 -15.31
N VAL A 181 -24.16 9.92 -15.09
CA VAL A 181 -24.29 8.71 -14.28
C VAL A 181 -24.26 9.16 -12.82
N PRO A 182 -25.36 9.04 -12.06
CA PRO A 182 -25.33 9.33 -10.64
C PRO A 182 -24.31 8.40 -9.99
N LEU A 183 -23.31 8.98 -9.31
CA LEU A 183 -22.47 8.19 -8.43
C LEU A 183 -23.38 7.61 -7.34
N PRO A 184 -23.34 6.29 -7.07
CA PRO A 184 -24.06 5.74 -5.94
C PRO A 184 -23.60 6.45 -4.67
N GLU A 185 -24.54 6.84 -3.82
CA GLU A 185 -24.23 7.47 -2.54
C GLU A 185 -23.22 6.61 -1.79
N ALA A 186 -22.08 7.21 -1.41
CA ALA A 186 -21.08 6.52 -0.63
C ALA A 186 -21.73 6.11 0.71
N PRO A 187 -21.64 4.84 1.12
CA PRO A 187 -22.23 4.39 2.38
C PRO A 187 -21.65 5.19 3.55
N ALA A 188 -22.51 5.58 4.49
CA ALA A 188 -22.11 6.35 5.67
C ALA A 188 -21.01 5.62 6.45
N GLY A 189 -19.85 6.27 6.61
CA GLY A 189 -18.67 5.71 7.30
C GLY A 189 -17.39 5.64 6.46
N TYR A 190 -17.40 6.12 5.21
CA TYR A 190 -16.21 6.49 4.44
C TYR A 190 -16.02 8.01 4.43
#